data_AF-A0A6I3WZS8-F1
#
_entry.id   AF-A0A6I3WZS8-F1
#
_cell.length_a   1.000
_cell.length_b   1.000
_cell.length_c   1.000
_cell.angle_alpha   90.00
_cell.angle_beta   90.00
_cell.angle_gamma   90.00
#
_symmetry.space_group_name_H-M   'P 1'
#
loop_
_entity.id
_entity.type
_entity.pdbx_description
1 polymer ?
#
loop_
_entity_poly.entity_id
_entity_poly.type
_entity_poly.pdbx_seq_one_letter_code
_entity_poly.pdbx_strand_id
1 'polypeptide(L)' 'MSTLLKERIESGDVIEVDRDGQLISALVLLATEDAIILDACDDTTPFVIRRSDLLEYRLFRPETV' A
#
# COMPACT_ATOMS: atom_id res chain seq x y z
N MET A 1 11.03 -20.90 -2.58
CA MET A 1 10.95 -20.00 -1.40
C MET A 1 11.54 -18.66 -1.78
N SER A 2 10.70 -17.76 -2.26
CA SER A 2 11.06 -16.35 -2.45
C SER A 2 10.90 -15.66 -1.11
N THR A 3 12.01 -15.26 -0.51
CA THR A 3 12.00 -14.26 0.56
C THR A 3 11.40 -13.01 -0.05
N LEU A 4 10.13 -12.70 0.24
CA LEU A 4 9.54 -11.41 -0.09
C LEU A 4 10.35 -10.39 0.70
N LEU A 5 11.33 -9.77 0.04
CA LEU A 5 11.92 -8.53 0.51
C LEU A 5 10.72 -7.62 0.76
N LYS A 6 10.41 -7.29 2.03
CA LYS A 6 9.42 -6.26 2.35
C LYS A 6 9.96 -4.96 1.76
N GLU A 7 9.67 -4.71 0.49
CA GLU A 7 10.10 -3.50 -0.20
C GLU A 7 9.53 -2.32 0.58
N ARG A 8 10.42 -1.44 1.06
CA ARG A 8 10.00 -0.33 1.92
C ARG A 8 8.93 0.49 1.18
N ILE A 9 7.73 0.55 1.76
CA ILE A 9 6.66 1.44 1.28
C ILE A 9 7.06 2.88 1.57
N GLU A 10 6.94 3.71 0.55
CA GLU A 10 7.20 5.15 0.56
C GLU A 10 5.96 5.93 0.15
N SER A 11 5.87 7.19 0.58
CA SER A 11 4.82 8.10 0.10
C SER A 11 4.94 8.28 -1.42
N GLY A 12 3.82 8.17 -2.13
CA GLY A 12 3.74 8.21 -3.59
C GLY A 12 3.72 6.84 -4.27
N ASP A 13 4.02 5.76 -3.55
CA ASP A 13 3.88 4.40 -4.07
C ASP A 13 2.41 4.09 -4.39
N VAL A 14 2.19 3.24 -5.40
CA VAL A 14 0.88 2.64 -5.67
C VAL A 14 0.96 1.16 -5.32
N ILE A 15 0.10 0.70 -4.42
CA ILE A 15 0.12 -0.67 -3.92
C ILE A 15 -1.24 -1.34 -4.12
N GLU A 16 -1.23 -2.66 -4.24
CA GLU A 16 -2.42 -3.51 -4.15
C GLU A 16 -2.46 -4.13 -2.75
N VAL A 17 -3.61 -4.05 -2.10
CA VAL A 17 -3.83 -4.53 -0.73
C VAL A 17 -5.17 -5.24 -0.63
N ASP A 18 -5.25 -6.24 0.27
CA ASP A 18 -6.55 -6.79 0.68
C ASP A 18 -7.17 -5.88 1.74
N ARG A 19 -8.40 -5.45 1.47
CA ARG A 19 -9.25 -4.74 2.42
C ARG A 19 -10.58 -5.47 2.50
N ASP A 20 -10.83 -6.07 3.66
CA ASP A 20 -12.08 -6.80 3.94
C ASP A 20 -12.43 -7.88 2.89
N GLY A 21 -11.40 -8.59 2.37
CA GLY A 21 -11.55 -9.64 1.36
C GLY A 21 -11.69 -9.13 -0.07
N GLN A 22 -11.50 -7.83 -0.28
CA GLN A 22 -11.45 -7.20 -1.60
C GLN A 22 -10.05 -6.69 -1.89
N LEU A 23 -9.49 -7.10 -3.03
CA LEU A 23 -8.25 -6.54 -3.53
C LEU A 23 -8.52 -5.17 -4.15
N ILE A 24 -7.87 -4.15 -3.60
CA ILE A 24 -7.96 -2.77 -4.09
C ILE A 24 -6.58 -2.23 -4.39
N SER A 25 -6.51 -1.35 -5.40
CA SER A 25 -5.33 -0.51 -5.65
C SER A 25 -5.45 0.77 -4.82
N ALA A 26 -4.37 1.17 -4.16
CA ALA A 26 -4.34 2.38 -3.36
C ALA A 26 -3.05 3.18 -3.57
N LEU A 27 -3.19 4.51 -3.58
CA LEU A 27 -2.07 5.44 -3.54
C LEU A 27 -1.64 5.67 -2.09
N VAL A 28 -0.34 5.57 -1.82
CA VAL A 28 0.24 5.88 -0.51
C VAL A 28 0.40 7.39 -0.38
N LEU A 29 -0.48 8.03 0.38
CA LEU A 29 -0.40 9.48 0.63
C LEU A 29 0.71 9.83 1.63
N LEU A 30 0.88 9.00 2.66
CA LEU A 30 1.90 9.19 3.69
C LEU A 30 2.31 7.84 4.27
N ALA A 31 3.62 7.56 4.30
CA ALA A 31 4.19 6.42 5.00
C ALA A 31 5.11 6.87 6.15
N THR A 32 4.71 6.60 7.39
CA THR A 32 5.56 6.80 8.58
C THR A 32 6.02 5.46 9.14
N GLU A 33 6.76 5.46 10.25
CA GLU A 33 7.14 4.21 10.93
C GLU A 33 5.93 3.49 11.54
N ASP A 34 4.91 4.23 11.97
CA ASP A 34 3.76 3.69 12.70
C ASP A 34 2.53 3.45 11.83
N ALA A 35 2.30 4.29 10.83
CA ALA A 35 1.05 4.33 10.07
C ALA A 35 1.27 4.65 8.60
N ILE A 36 0.33 4.19 7.79
CA ILE A 36 0.27 4.44 6.35
C ILE A 36 -1.12 5.00 6.05
N ILE A 37 -1.17 6.13 5.35
CA ILE A 37 -2.40 6.72 4.81
C ILE A 37 -2.51 6.30 3.35
N LEU A 38 -3.64 5.67 3.02
CA LEU A 38 -3.94 5.12 1.71
C LEU A 38 -5.19 5.79 1.13
N ASP A 39 -5.13 6.12 -0.15
CA ASP A 39 -6.27 6.58 -0.94
C ASP A 39 -6.66 5.49 -1.93
N ALA A 40 -7.91 5.03 -1.91
CA ALA A 40 -8.43 4.03 -2.85
C ALA A 40 -8.71 4.61 -4.26
N CYS A 41 -8.54 5.91 -4.45
CA CYS A 41 -8.77 6.61 -5.71
C CYS A 41 -10.20 6.42 -6.26
N ASP A 42 -11.18 6.27 -5.36
CA ASP A 42 -12.58 5.94 -5.66
C ASP A 42 -13.57 7.01 -5.14
N ASP A 43 -13.09 8.24 -4.96
CA ASP A 43 -13.81 9.39 -4.39
C ASP A 43 -14.24 9.22 -2.92
N THR A 44 -13.84 8.13 -2.25
CA THR A 44 -14.07 7.97 -0.81
C THR A 44 -12.98 8.67 0.02
N THR A 45 -13.19 8.73 1.35
CA THR A 45 -12.19 9.31 2.25
C THR A 45 -11.00 8.36 2.40
N PRO A 46 -9.75 8.87 2.28
CA PRO A 46 -8.55 8.08 2.57
C PRO A 46 -8.61 7.43 3.95
N PHE A 47 -7.99 6.26 4.06
CA PHE A 47 -8.00 5.46 5.28
C PHE A 47 -6.60 5.22 5.82
N VAL A 48 -6.52 4.95 7.12
CA VAL A 48 -5.28 4.73 7.85
C VAL A 48 -5.15 3.26 8.20
N ILE A 49 -3.99 2.68 7.94
CA ILE A 49 -3.60 1.34 8.41
C ILE A 49 -2.33 1.49 9.25
N ARG A 50 -2.23 0.74 10.36
CA ARG A 50 -0.97 0.66 11.11
C ARG A 50 0.04 -0.11 10.29
N ARG A 51 1.30 0.33 10.27
CA ARG A 51 2.35 -0.35 9.50
C ARG A 51 2.52 -1.82 9.90
N SER A 52 2.25 -2.16 11.15
CA SER A 52 2.26 -3.54 11.66
C SER A 52 1.17 -4.44 11.06
N ASP A 53 0.05 -3.85 10.66
CA ASP A 53 -1.16 -4.57 10.25
C ASP A 53 -1.16 -4.82 8.74
N LEU A 54 -0.33 -4.08 7.98
CA LEU A 54 -0.12 -4.29 6.56
C LEU A 54 0.87 -5.44 6.32
N LEU A 55 0.35 -6.66 6.47
CA LEU A 55 1.15 -7.89 6.38
C LEU A 55 1.51 -8.26 4.95
N GLU A 56 0.56 -8.09 4.02
CA GLU A 56 0.69 -8.46 2.62
C GLU A 56 0.24 -7.29 1.72
N TYR A 57 1.09 -6.95 0.75
CA TYR A 57 0.82 -5.96 -0.28
C TYR A 57 1.69 -6.27 -1.50
N ARG A 58 1.27 -5.77 -2.66
CA ARG A 58 2.07 -5.77 -3.88
C ARG A 58 2.35 -4.33 -4.29
N LEU A 59 3.63 -3.98 -4.42
CA LEU A 59 4.04 -2.67 -4.94
C LEU A 59 3.98 -2.67 -6.46
N PHE A 60 3.28 -1.70 -7.05
CA PHE A 60 3.31 -1.46 -8.48
C PHE A 60 4.52 -0.61 -8.83
N ARG A 61 5.40 -1.17 -9.66
CA ARG A 61 6.54 -0.45 -10.24
C ARG A 61 6.16 0.04 -11.64
N PRO A 62 6.49 1.27 -12.02
CA PRO A 62 6.38 1.67 -13.41
C PRO A 62 7.30 0.80 -14.27
N GLU A 63 6.86 0.43 -15.47
CA GLU A 63 7.77 -0.13 -16.46
C GLU A 63 8.76 0.97 -16.86
N THR A 64 10.05 0.74 -16.63
CA THR A 64 11.10 1.62 -17.14
C THR A 64 11.15 1.43 -18.65
N VAL A 65 10.63 2.40 -19.40
CA VAL A 65 10.75 2.48 -20.87
C VAL A 65 12.15 2.92 -21.26
#